data_AF-A0A9D4CQE0-F1
#
_entry.id   AF-A0A9D4CQE0-F1
#
_cell.length_a   1.000
_cell.length_b   1.000
_cell.length_c   1.000
_cell.angle_alpha   90.00
_cell.angle_beta   90.00
_cell.angle_gamma   90.00
#
_symmetry.space_group_name_H-M   'P 1'
#
loop_
_entity.id
_entity.type
_entity.pdbx_description
1 polymer ?
#
loop_
_entity_poly.entity_id
_entity_poly.type
_entity_poly.pdbx_seq_one_letter_code
_entity_poly.pdbx_strand_id
1 'polypeptide(L)' 'MKDKSKNAARTRREKENAEFYELAKLLPLPTAITSQLDKASIIRLSTSYLKMRTVFPDGKYYRFTFSGSNWF' A
#
# COMPACT_ATOMS: atom_id res chain seq x y z
N MET A 1 -30.68 -19.40 9.46
CA MET A 1 -29.63 -18.85 10.35
C MET A 1 -28.22 -18.88 9.72
N LYS A 2 -28.07 -18.79 8.39
CA LYS A 2 -26.76 -18.87 7.69
C LYS A 2 -26.42 -17.63 6.84
N ASP A 3 -27.34 -16.68 6.70
CA ASP A 3 -27.18 -15.52 5.79
C ASP A 3 -26.46 -14.33 6.43
N LYS A 4 -26.52 -14.20 7.76
CA LYS A 4 -25.83 -13.11 8.50
C LYS A 4 -24.30 -13.22 8.47
N SER A 5 -23.76 -14.44 8.44
CA SER A 5 -22.31 -14.70 8.40
C SER A 5 -21.69 -14.41 7.01
N LYS A 6 -22.40 -14.78 5.93
CA LYS A 6 -21.96 -14.49 4.56
C LYS A 6 -21.85 -12.98 4.30
N ASN A 7 -22.80 -12.20 4.81
CA ASN A 7 -22.76 -10.75 4.68
C ASN A 7 -21.62 -10.14 5.51
N ALA A 8 -21.35 -10.66 6.72
CA ALA A 8 -20.25 -10.19 7.55
C ALA A 8 -18.87 -10.40 6.91
N ALA A 9 -18.63 -11.56 6.28
CA ALA A 9 -17.38 -11.83 5.57
C ALA A 9 -17.21 -10.93 4.33
N ARG A 10 -18.31 -10.66 3.61
CA ARG A 10 -18.31 -9.76 2.45
C ARG A 10 -18.04 -8.31 2.86
N THR A 11 -18.74 -7.80 3.87
CA THR A 11 -18.52 -6.44 4.40
C THR A 11 -17.09 -6.25 4.89
N ARG A 12 -16.47 -7.27 5.51
CA ARG A 12 -15.05 -7.20 5.89
C ARG A 12 -14.13 -7.06 4.67
N ARG A 13 -14.35 -7.83 3.60
CA ARG A 13 -13.55 -7.74 2.36
C ARG A 13 -13.75 -6.41 1.64
N GLU A 14 -14.98 -5.89 1.61
CA GLU A 14 -15.29 -4.60 1.00
C GLU A 14 -14.65 -3.45 1.79
N LYS A 15 -14.72 -3.50 3.13
CA LYS A 15 -14.04 -2.52 3.98
C LYS A 15 -12.53 -2.56 3.77
N GLU A 16 -11.93 -3.75 3.78
CA GLU A 16 -10.49 -3.90 3.53
C GLU A 16 -10.09 -3.33 2.16
N ASN A 17 -10.85 -3.61 1.09
CA ASN A 17 -10.60 -3.02 -0.23
C ASN A 17 -10.66 -1.49 -0.18
N ALA A 18 -11.66 -0.91 0.50
CA ALA A 18 -11.78 0.53 0.62
C ALA A 18 -10.57 1.16 1.33
N GLU A 19 -10.10 0.57 2.43
CA GLU A 19 -8.89 1.00 3.14
C GLU A 19 -7.64 0.95 2.25
N PHE A 20 -7.49 -0.11 1.43
CA PHE A 20 -6.40 -0.20 0.45
C PHE A 20 -6.45 0.90 -0.61
N TYR A 21 -7.65 1.23 -1.12
CA TYR A 21 -7.80 2.31 -2.08
C TYR A 21 -7.51 3.67 -1.47
N GLU A 22 -7.94 3.92 -0.22
CA GLU A 22 -7.60 5.15 0.49
C GLU A 22 -6.09 5.25 0.74
N LEU A 23 -5.44 4.16 1.15
CA LEU A 23 -3.98 4.11 1.28
C LEU A 23 -3.27 4.44 -0.04
N ALA A 24 -3.77 3.90 -1.17
CA ALA A 24 -3.21 4.19 -2.48
C ALA A 24 -3.33 5.67 -2.88
N LYS A 25 -4.42 6.35 -2.49
CA LYS A 25 -4.63 7.79 -2.74
C LYS A 25 -3.70 8.69 -1.92
N LEU A 26 -3.24 8.23 -0.75
CA LEU A 26 -2.30 8.96 0.10
C LEU A 26 -0.85 8.92 -0.41
N LEU A 27 -0.54 8.00 -1.32
CA LEU A 27 0.77 7.97 -1.97
C LEU A 27 0.95 9.18 -2.88
N PRO A 28 2.16 9.76 -2.98
CA PRO A 28 2.45 10.89 -3.87
C PRO A 28 2.56 10.41 -5.34
N LEU A 29 1.50 9.77 -5.84
CA LEU A 29 1.39 9.21 -7.18
C LEU A 29 0.11 9.75 -7.84
N PRO A 30 0.11 9.97 -9.16
CA PRO A 30 -1.11 10.35 -9.87
C PRO A 30 -2.23 9.33 -9.69
N THR A 31 -3.46 9.81 -9.49
CA THR A 31 -4.64 8.95 -9.27
C THR A 31 -4.88 7.94 -10.40
N ALA A 32 -4.51 8.30 -11.63
CA ALA A 32 -4.55 7.41 -12.78
C ALA A 32 -3.76 6.11 -12.55
N ILE A 33 -2.61 6.20 -11.86
CA ILE A 33 -1.74 5.06 -11.56
C ILE A 33 -2.25 4.33 -10.31
N THR A 34 -2.62 5.06 -9.26
CA THR A 34 -3.04 4.45 -7.99
C THR A 34 -4.33 3.65 -8.09
N SER A 35 -5.20 3.98 -9.06
CA SER A 35 -6.42 3.22 -9.37
C SER A 35 -6.17 1.83 -9.97
N GLN A 36 -5.01 1.62 -10.61
CA GLN A 36 -4.65 0.37 -11.29
C GLN A 36 -3.73 -0.52 -10.45
N LEU A 37 -3.32 -0.06 -9.26
CA LEU A 37 -2.40 -0.82 -8.41
C LEU A 37 -3.10 -2.03 -7.78
N ASP A 38 -2.44 -3.18 -7.82
CA ASP A 38 -2.82 -4.33 -7.03
C ASP A 38 -2.48 -4.11 -5.53
N LYS A 39 -3.17 -4.86 -4.66
CA LYS A 39 -3.00 -4.74 -3.19
C LYS A 39 -1.55 -4.91 -2.73
N ALA A 40 -0.80 -5.82 -3.33
CA ALA A 40 0.57 -6.07 -2.93
C ALA A 40 1.47 -4.90 -3.33
N SER A 41 1.28 -4.34 -4.52
CA SER A 41 1.96 -3.14 -4.98
C SER A 41 1.65 -1.93 -4.09
N ILE A 42 0.39 -1.74 -3.67
CA ILE A 42 0.02 -0.66 -2.72
C ILE A 42 0.81 -0.79 -1.42
N ILE A 43 0.91 -2.00 -0.84
CA ILE A 43 1.69 -2.24 0.40
C ILE A 43 3.19 -2.01 0.18
N ARG A 44 3.74 -2.51 -0.93
CA ARG A 44 5.17 -2.36 -1.24
C ARG A 44 5.54 -0.89 -1.41
N LEU A 45 4.75 -0.14 -2.17
CA LEU A 45 4.97 1.29 -2.40
C LEU A 45 4.79 2.10 -1.10
N SER A 46 3.77 1.80 -0.31
CA SER A 46 3.56 2.46 0.99
C SER A 46 4.70 2.20 1.96
N THR A 47 5.15 0.96 2.04
CA THR A 47 6.28 0.57 2.91
C THR A 47 7.57 1.24 2.46
N SER A 48 7.86 1.22 1.16
CA SER A 48 9.01 1.91 0.59
C SER A 48 8.94 3.41 0.82
N TYR A 49 7.77 4.02 0.70
CA TYR A 49 7.56 5.44 0.94
C TYR A 49 7.86 5.84 2.39
N LEU A 50 7.34 5.07 3.35
CA LEU A 50 7.62 5.30 4.78
C LEU A 50 9.10 5.12 5.09
N LYS A 51 9.75 4.06 4.56
CA LYS A 51 11.19 3.83 4.75
C LYS A 51 12.04 4.93 4.12
N MET A 52 11.64 5.45 2.97
CA MET A 52 12.31 6.60 2.36
C MET A 52 12.17 7.85 3.24
N ARG A 53 11.00 8.10 3.83
CA ARG A 53 10.82 9.21 4.78
C ARG A 53 11.65 9.06 6.06
N THR A 54 11.82 7.84 6.58
CA THR A 54 12.64 7.63 7.79
C THR A 54 14.14 7.76 7.52
N VAL A 55 14.60 7.35 6.33
CA VAL A 55 16.01 7.43 5.94
C VAL A 55 16.37 8.83 5.43
N PHE A 56 15.41 9.53 4.83
CA PHE A 56 15.61 10.85 4.24
C PHE A 56 14.53 11.84 4.70
N PRO A 57 14.71 12.48 5.86
CA PRO A 57 13.86 13.58 6.27
C PRO A 57 13.91 14.78 5.29
N ASP A 58 15.03 14.97 4.57
CA ASP A 58 15.27 16.14 3.70
C ASP A 58 15.21 15.85 2.18
N GLY A 59 14.71 14.70 1.74
CA GLY A 59 14.40 14.43 0.32
C GLY A 59 15.60 14.35 -0.64
N LYS A 60 16.84 14.17 -0.15
CA LYS A 60 18.02 14.03 -1.02
C LYS A 60 18.17 12.58 -1.51
N TYR A 61 17.92 12.37 -2.81
CA TYR A 61 18.05 11.07 -3.48
C TYR A 61 19.51 10.64 -3.59
N TYR A 62 20.05 9.99 -2.56
CA TYR A 62 21.24 9.16 -2.73
C TYR A 62 20.79 7.79 -3.24
N ARG A 63 21.38 7.34 -4.35
CA ARG A 63 21.21 5.99 -4.91
C ARG A 63 21.51 4.96 -3.82
N PHE A 64 20.48 4.49 -3.13
CA PHE A 64 20.61 3.39 -2.18
C PHE A 64 20.85 2.10 -2.95
N THR A 65 22.11 1.72 -3.08
CA THR A 65 22.49 0.37 -3.49
C THR A 65 22.19 -0.55 -2.31
N PHE A 66 21.01 -1.17 -2.30
CA PHE A 66 20.68 -2.21 -1.33
C PHE A 66 21.52 -3.45 -1.64
N SER A 67 22.61 -3.62 -0.89
CA SER A 67 23.35 -4.87 -0.83
C SER A 67 22.52 -5.91 -0.09
N GLY A 68 22.08 -6.93 -0.83
CA GLY A 68 21.72 -8.27 -0.38
C GLY A 68 21.11 -8.41 1.01
N SER A 69 19.78 -8.41 1.10
CA SER A 69 19.06 -9.20 2.10
C SER A 69 17.59 -9.24 1.70
N ASN A 70 17.19 -10.35 1.07
CA ASN A 70 15.84 -10.80 0.74
C ASN A 70 14.68 -9.83 1.11
N TRP A 71 14.22 -9.06 0.12
CA TRP A 71 13.00 -8.23 0.19
C TRP A 71 11.81 -8.90 -0.51
N PHE A 72 11.68 -10.22 -0.32
CA PHE A 72 10.50 -11.01 -0.63
C PHE A 72 10.17 -11.92 0.55
#